data_AF-A0A382BU32-F1
#
_entry.id   AF-A0A382BU32-F1
#
_cell.length_a   1.000
_cell.length_b   1.000
_cell.length_c   1.000
_cell.angle_alpha   90.00
_cell.angle_beta   90.00
_cell.angle_gamma   90.00
#
_symmetry.space_group_name_H-M   'P 1'
#
loop_
_entity.id
_entity.type
_entity.pdbx_description
1 polymer ?
#
loop_
_entity_poly.entity_id
_entity_poly.type
_entity_poly.pdbx_seq_one_letter_code
_entity_poly.pdbx_strand_id
1 'polypeptide(L)'
;MTLQNNSIQSAVPINFWNANQPLQQDSPDRLSWRSITTGGLMGVVLTLDSLDGCLAFDTIQKTVQCDIADIGLEPTVWNCGGMRKQVSISRLPDRPPSHTFNCTVPIEHLNDGDNPIYIRVTQEDGHMAWTSPVYLEY
;
A
#
# COMPACT_ATOMS: atom_id res chain seq x y z
N MET A 1 -9.27 8.34 -8.14
CA MET A 1 -7.90 8.90 -8.05
C MET A 1 -7.68 9.78 -9.26
N THR A 2 -7.10 10.96 -9.07
CA THR A 2 -6.81 11.91 -10.13
C THR A 2 -5.39 12.45 -9.99
N LEU A 3 -4.74 12.71 -11.12
CA LEU A 3 -3.48 13.42 -11.21
C LEU A 3 -3.73 14.84 -11.72
N GLN A 4 -2.91 15.79 -11.27
CA GLN A 4 -2.86 17.15 -11.81
C GLN A 4 -1.47 17.40 -12.36
N ASN A 5 -1.37 17.96 -13.57
CA ASN A 5 -0.10 18.23 -14.26
C ASN A 5 0.80 16.99 -14.44
N ASN A 6 0.21 15.80 -14.56
CA ASN A 6 0.90 14.55 -14.81
C ASN A 6 -0.04 13.57 -15.52
N SER A 7 0.48 12.45 -16.03
CA SER A 7 -0.29 11.44 -16.74
C SER A 7 0.18 10.03 -16.37
N ILE A 8 -0.73 9.05 -16.55
CA ILE A 8 -0.53 7.65 -16.21
C ILE A 8 -0.05 6.90 -17.46
N GLN A 9 1.18 6.43 -17.42
CA GLN A 9 1.75 5.56 -18.46
C GLN A 9 1.24 4.12 -18.34
N SER A 10 1.15 3.61 -17.11
CA SER A 10 0.61 2.29 -16.85
C SER A 10 0.01 2.18 -15.45
N ALA A 11 -0.97 1.29 -15.31
CA ALA A 11 -1.64 0.99 -14.05
C ALA A 11 -1.81 -0.53 -13.91
N VAL A 12 -1.12 -1.12 -12.92
CA VAL A 12 -1.19 -2.56 -12.64
C VAL A 12 -2.06 -2.77 -11.40
N PRO A 13 -3.22 -3.43 -11.53
CA PRO A 13 -4.12 -3.64 -10.40
C PRO A 13 -3.56 -4.68 -9.42
N ILE A 14 -3.71 -4.39 -8.12
CA ILE A 14 -3.36 -5.31 -7.03
C ILE A 14 -4.64 -5.83 -6.37
N ASN A 15 -4.81 -7.15 -6.33
CA ASN A 15 -5.88 -7.86 -5.62
C ASN A 15 -7.32 -7.47 -6.05
N PHE A 16 -7.51 -7.17 -7.33
CA PHE A 16 -8.82 -6.92 -7.94
C PHE A 16 -9.55 -8.24 -8.30
N TRP A 17 -9.98 -8.98 -7.28
CA TRP A 17 -10.56 -10.32 -7.46
C TRP A 17 -12.00 -10.33 -8.00
N ASN A 18 -12.73 -9.22 -7.85
CA ASN A 18 -14.08 -9.10 -8.39
C ASN A 18 -14.02 -8.67 -9.86
N ALA A 19 -14.19 -9.62 -10.78
CA ALA A 19 -14.19 -9.37 -12.22
C ALA A 19 -15.25 -8.34 -12.69
N ASN A 20 -16.32 -8.15 -11.92
CA ASN A 20 -17.36 -7.14 -12.23
C ASN A 20 -17.00 -5.74 -11.73
N GLN A 21 -15.91 -5.58 -10.98
CA GLN A 21 -15.43 -4.31 -10.44
C GLN A 21 -13.93 -4.17 -10.70
N PRO A 22 -13.48 -4.21 -11.97
CA PRO A 22 -12.08 -4.02 -12.31
C PRO A 22 -11.62 -2.59 -12.03
N LEU A 23 -10.31 -2.38 -12.01
CA LEU A 23 -9.74 -1.05 -12.11
C LEU A 23 -10.13 -0.42 -13.46
N GLN A 24 -10.62 0.80 -13.45
CA GLN A 24 -11.02 1.55 -14.64
C GLN A 24 -10.10 2.76 -14.82
N GLN A 25 -9.67 2.98 -16.06
CA GLN A 25 -8.96 4.20 -16.45
C GLN A 25 -9.92 5.08 -17.24
N ASP A 26 -10.39 6.14 -16.59
CA ASP A 26 -11.42 7.04 -17.13
C ASP A 26 -10.80 8.05 -18.13
N SER A 27 -9.55 8.43 -17.90
CA SER A 27 -8.75 9.37 -18.71
C SER A 27 -7.24 9.17 -18.45
N PRO A 28 -6.33 9.83 -19.19
CA PRO A 28 -4.88 9.72 -18.96
C PRO A 28 -4.43 10.09 -17.54
N ASP A 29 -5.22 10.87 -16.81
CA ASP A 29 -4.93 11.39 -15.48
C ASP A 29 -5.89 10.86 -14.39
N ARG A 30 -6.79 9.92 -14.72
CA ARG A 30 -7.83 9.47 -13.78
C ARG A 30 -8.04 7.96 -13.78
N LEU A 31 -8.04 7.40 -12.58
CA LEU A 31 -8.47 6.02 -12.29
C LEU A 31 -9.68 6.01 -11.36
N SER A 32 -10.59 5.08 -11.61
CA SER A 32 -11.73 4.80 -10.75
C SER A 32 -11.83 3.31 -10.43
N TRP A 33 -12.26 3.00 -9.22
CA TRP A 33 -12.55 1.62 -8.81
C TRP A 33 -13.46 1.58 -7.59
N ARG A 34 -13.98 0.39 -7.32
CA ARG A 34 -14.69 0.07 -6.09
C ARG A 34 -13.98 -1.07 -5.38
N SER A 35 -13.75 -0.91 -4.08
CA SER A 35 -13.11 -1.92 -3.25
C SER A 35 -13.99 -2.31 -2.08
N ILE A 36 -14.03 -3.62 -1.79
CA ILE A 36 -14.54 -4.18 -0.54
C ILE A 36 -13.45 -5.16 -0.07
N THR A 37 -12.95 -4.96 1.14
CA THR A 37 -11.91 -5.83 1.73
C THR A 37 -12.33 -6.28 3.12
N THR A 38 -12.00 -7.53 3.45
CA THR A 38 -12.18 -8.14 4.78
C THR A 38 -10.85 -8.29 5.54
N GLY A 39 -9.81 -7.55 5.14
CA GLY A 39 -8.50 -7.55 5.80
C GLY A 39 -7.29 -7.66 4.88
N GLY A 40 -7.49 -7.65 3.56
CA GLY A 40 -6.42 -7.65 2.56
C GLY A 40 -6.11 -6.27 1.99
N LEU A 41 -4.96 -6.16 1.33
CA LEU A 41 -4.55 -5.00 0.55
C LEU A 41 -5.25 -5.02 -0.81
N MET A 42 -5.75 -3.87 -1.28
CA MET A 42 -6.14 -3.66 -2.68
C MET A 42 -5.57 -2.30 -3.09
N GLY A 43 -5.01 -2.22 -4.29
CA GLY A 43 -4.34 -0.99 -4.73
C GLY A 43 -3.92 -1.07 -6.18
N VAL A 44 -3.07 -0.15 -6.59
CA VAL A 44 -2.58 -0.06 -7.96
C VAL A 44 -1.11 0.35 -7.94
N VAL A 45 -0.29 -0.30 -8.76
CA VAL A 45 1.06 0.18 -9.08
C VAL A 45 0.95 1.08 -10.30
N LEU A 46 1.47 2.31 -10.19
CA LEU A 46 1.39 3.32 -11.24
C LEU A 46 2.77 3.61 -11.80
N THR A 47 2.86 3.68 -13.13
CA THR A 47 3.96 4.37 -13.81
C THR A 47 3.46 5.71 -14.28
N LEU A 48 4.14 6.78 -13.91
CA LEU A 48 3.78 8.16 -14.24
C LEU A 48 4.80 8.74 -15.22
N ASP A 49 4.39 9.77 -15.98
CA ASP A 49 5.28 10.43 -16.95
C ASP A 49 6.44 11.19 -16.29
N SER A 50 6.18 11.84 -15.15
CA SER A 50 7.21 12.56 -14.39
C SER A 50 6.93 12.51 -12.88
N LEU A 51 7.79 13.14 -12.08
CA LEU A 51 7.57 13.35 -10.65
C LEU A 51 6.82 14.66 -10.34
N ASP A 52 6.43 15.41 -11.37
CA ASP A 52 5.73 16.68 -11.21
C ASP A 52 4.25 16.48 -10.89
N GLY A 53 3.64 17.53 -10.35
CA GLY A 53 2.21 17.56 -10.14
C GLY A 53 1.77 16.86 -8.85
N CYS A 54 0.46 16.60 -8.78
CA CYS A 54 -0.20 16.24 -7.53
C CYS A 54 -1.12 15.04 -7.72
N LEU A 55 -1.10 14.12 -6.76
CA LEU A 55 -2.00 12.98 -6.71
C LEU A 55 -3.09 13.23 -5.67
N ALA A 56 -4.35 13.09 -6.09
CA ALA A 56 -5.49 13.15 -5.20
C ALA A 56 -6.27 11.82 -5.18
N PHE A 57 -6.64 11.41 -3.97
CA PHE A 57 -7.45 10.23 -3.73
C PHE A 57 -8.69 10.63 -2.94
N ASP A 58 -9.86 10.33 -3.51
CA ASP A 58 -11.16 10.70 -2.94
C ASP A 58 -12.00 9.44 -2.68
N THR A 59 -12.40 9.27 -1.43
CA THR A 59 -13.21 8.14 -0.96
C THR A 59 -14.24 8.61 0.05
N ILE A 60 -15.24 7.77 0.31
CA ILE A 60 -16.25 8.02 1.36
C ILE A 60 -15.60 8.27 2.73
N GLN A 61 -14.46 7.64 3.01
CA GLN A 61 -13.82 7.76 4.31
C GLN A 61 -12.90 8.97 4.42
N LYS A 62 -12.25 9.35 3.31
CA LYS A 62 -11.24 10.40 3.31
C LYS A 62 -10.92 10.89 1.90
N THR A 63 -10.72 12.19 1.79
CA THR A 63 -10.07 12.83 0.66
C THR A 63 -8.64 13.19 1.07
N VAL A 64 -7.66 12.80 0.28
CA VAL A 64 -6.24 13.07 0.52
C VAL A 64 -5.58 13.56 -0.75
N GLN A 65 -4.57 14.40 -0.59
CA GLN A 65 -3.78 14.97 -1.67
C GLN A 65 -2.32 15.04 -1.25
N CYS A 66 -1.40 14.73 -2.15
CA CYS A 66 0.04 14.86 -1.94
C CYS A 66 0.76 15.17 -3.25
N ASP A 67 1.85 15.94 -3.17
CA ASP A 67 2.71 16.18 -4.31
C ASP A 67 3.49 14.92 -4.65
N ILE A 68 3.60 14.62 -5.95
CA ILE A 68 4.21 13.36 -6.41
C ILE A 68 5.70 13.31 -6.06
N ALA A 69 6.37 14.47 -6.12
CA ALA A 69 7.77 14.63 -5.73
C ALA A 69 8.05 14.29 -4.25
N ASP A 70 7.05 14.42 -3.38
CA ASP A 70 7.20 14.14 -1.94
C ASP A 70 7.02 12.65 -1.60
N ILE A 71 6.58 11.84 -2.58
CA ILE A 71 6.36 10.41 -2.37
C ILE A 71 7.71 9.68 -2.29
N GLY A 72 8.10 9.34 -1.07
CA GLY A 72 9.31 8.58 -0.75
C GLY A 72 9.12 7.06 -0.78
N LEU A 73 10.21 6.34 -0.47
CA LEU A 73 10.16 4.89 -0.23
C LEU A 73 9.36 4.57 1.05
N GLU A 74 9.48 5.42 2.06
CA GLU A 74 8.67 5.33 3.26
C GLU A 74 7.22 5.72 2.94
N PRO A 75 6.24 4.90 3.33
CA PRO A 75 4.85 5.15 2.97
C PRO A 75 4.30 6.36 3.70
N THR A 76 3.68 7.25 2.96
CA THR A 76 2.74 8.21 3.54
C THR A 76 1.43 7.49 3.83
N VAL A 77 1.02 7.47 5.10
CA VAL A 77 -0.15 6.72 5.56
C VAL A 77 -1.24 7.66 6.07
N TRP A 78 -2.45 7.46 5.56
CA TRP A 78 -3.64 8.14 6.04
C TRP A 78 -4.60 7.15 6.69
N ASN A 79 -4.86 7.33 7.98
CA ASN A 79 -5.88 6.57 8.71
C ASN A 79 -7.28 6.95 8.21
N CYS A 80 -8.09 5.91 7.93
CA CYS A 80 -9.47 5.99 7.42
C CYS A 80 -10.48 5.33 8.39
N GLY A 81 -10.11 5.17 9.66
CA GLY A 81 -10.95 4.65 10.74
C GLY A 81 -11.28 3.16 10.65
N GLY A 82 -12.22 2.70 11.46
CA GLY A 82 -12.61 1.28 11.55
C GLY A 82 -11.47 0.34 11.99
N MET A 83 -11.48 -0.91 11.54
CA MET A 83 -10.46 -1.91 11.88
C MET A 83 -9.15 -1.68 11.14
N ARG A 84 -8.41 -0.64 11.51
CA ARG A 84 -7.11 -0.26 10.89
C ARG A 84 -7.21 -0.05 9.37
N LYS A 85 -8.34 0.49 8.88
CA LYS A 85 -8.44 0.86 7.47
C LYS A 85 -7.58 2.09 7.25
N GLN A 86 -6.73 2.01 6.25
CA GLN A 86 -5.82 3.08 5.88
C GLN A 86 -5.63 3.10 4.37
N VAL A 87 -5.26 4.26 3.87
CA VAL A 87 -4.68 4.44 2.54
C VAL A 87 -3.20 4.71 2.76
N SER A 88 -2.35 4.10 1.94
CA SER A 88 -0.91 4.38 1.95
C SER A 88 -0.39 4.54 0.54
N ILE A 89 0.54 5.47 0.36
CA ILE A 89 1.21 5.71 -0.92
C ILE A 89 2.72 5.75 -0.66
N SER A 90 3.47 5.07 -1.51
CA SER A 90 4.92 4.97 -1.48
C SER A 90 5.43 4.81 -2.91
N ARG A 91 6.65 5.25 -3.15
CA ARG A 91 7.39 5.02 -4.38
C ARG A 91 8.07 3.66 -4.31
N LEU A 92 8.05 2.94 -5.43
CA LEU A 92 8.82 1.72 -5.59
C LEU A 92 10.29 2.05 -5.88
N PRO A 93 11.23 1.19 -5.48
CA PRO A 93 12.64 1.39 -5.78
C PRO A 93 12.90 1.33 -7.30
N ASP A 94 13.84 2.15 -7.79
CA ASP A 94 14.17 2.23 -9.23
C ASP A 94 14.71 0.91 -9.81
N ARG A 95 15.20 0.02 -8.95
CA ARG A 95 15.67 -1.31 -9.29
C ARG A 95 15.00 -2.34 -8.39
N PRO A 96 14.56 -3.49 -8.94
CA PRO A 96 14.05 -4.58 -8.12
C PRO A 96 15.05 -4.93 -7.01
N PRO A 97 14.63 -4.93 -5.73
CA PRO A 97 15.51 -5.31 -4.66
C PRO A 97 15.88 -6.79 -4.75
N SER A 98 16.93 -7.18 -4.03
CA SER A 98 17.23 -8.60 -3.81
C SER A 98 16.00 -9.33 -3.27
N HIS A 99 15.81 -10.58 -3.69
CA HIS A 99 14.78 -11.47 -3.15
C HIS A 99 15.14 -11.96 -1.73
N THR A 100 16.25 -11.49 -1.18
CA THR A 100 16.73 -11.77 0.17
C THR A 100 16.91 -10.45 0.91
N PHE A 101 16.31 -10.37 2.09
CA PHE A 101 16.52 -9.27 3.02
C PHE A 101 16.88 -9.81 4.40
N ASN A 102 17.59 -9.01 5.17
CA ASN A 102 17.87 -9.25 6.58
C ASN A 102 17.45 -7.98 7.34
N CYS A 103 16.71 -8.15 8.43
CA CYS A 103 16.33 -7.04 9.29
C CYS A 103 16.52 -7.44 10.75
N THR A 104 16.83 -6.45 11.59
CA THR A 104 16.83 -6.57 13.04
C THR A 104 15.76 -5.63 13.56
N VAL A 105 14.81 -6.17 14.31
CA VAL A 105 13.68 -5.41 14.85
C VAL A 105 13.80 -5.43 16.38
N PRO A 106 13.90 -4.25 17.04
CA PRO A 106 13.84 -4.20 18.50
C PRO A 106 12.45 -4.61 18.96
N ILE A 107 12.37 -5.50 19.95
CA ILE A 107 11.11 -5.90 20.57
C ILE A 107 11.01 -5.17 21.91
N GLU A 108 10.09 -4.23 21.98
CA GLU A 108 9.78 -3.46 23.18
C GLU A 108 8.48 -4.00 23.81
N HIS A 109 8.35 -3.89 25.14
CA HIS A 109 7.13 -4.23 25.88
C HIS A 109 6.71 -5.72 25.82
N LEU A 110 7.61 -6.64 26.21
CA LEU A 110 7.22 -8.02 26.51
C LEU A 110 6.37 -8.07 27.79
N ASN A 111 5.38 -8.97 27.78
CA ASN A 111 4.59 -9.29 28.96
C ASN A 111 5.24 -10.46 29.70
N ASP A 112 5.00 -10.58 31.01
CA ASP A 112 5.41 -11.76 31.77
C ASP A 112 4.81 -13.04 31.15
N GLY A 113 5.65 -14.05 30.91
CA GLY A 113 5.26 -15.32 30.27
C GLY A 113 5.35 -15.30 28.74
N ASP A 114 4.40 -15.96 28.06
CA ASP A 114 4.45 -16.21 26.62
C ASP A 114 4.08 -15.00 25.76
N ASN A 115 4.99 -14.59 24.88
CA ASN A 115 4.79 -13.52 23.92
C ASN A 115 4.82 -14.06 22.47
N PRO A 116 3.65 -14.22 21.81
CA PRO A 116 3.60 -14.69 20.43
C PRO A 116 3.98 -13.56 19.45
N ILE A 117 5.10 -13.72 18.77
CA ILE A 117 5.58 -12.79 17.74
C ILE A 117 5.27 -13.35 16.35
N TYR A 118 4.69 -12.51 15.50
CA TYR A 118 4.39 -12.84 14.11
C TYR A 118 5.18 -11.94 13.18
N ILE A 119 5.79 -12.53 12.15
CA ILE A 119 6.36 -11.78 11.05
C ILE A 119 5.35 -11.83 9.91
N ARG A 120 4.93 -10.64 9.45
CA ARG A 120 4.13 -10.48 8.23
C ARG A 120 5.01 -9.88 7.14
N VAL A 121 5.01 -10.51 5.98
CA VAL A 121 5.59 -9.95 4.76
C VAL A 121 4.45 -9.55 3.82
N THR A 122 4.57 -8.40 3.19
CA THR A 122 3.70 -7.99 2.07
C THR A 122 4.58 -7.80 0.85
N GLN A 123 4.24 -8.45 -0.26
CA GLN A 123 4.95 -8.35 -1.52
C GLN A 123 4.44 -7.15 -2.33
N GLU A 124 5.21 -6.73 -3.33
CA GLU A 124 4.86 -5.61 -4.21
C GLU A 124 3.49 -5.79 -4.88
N ASP A 125 3.15 -7.02 -5.23
CA ASP A 125 1.87 -7.40 -5.83
C ASP A 125 0.71 -7.51 -4.82
N GLY A 126 0.95 -7.14 -3.56
CA GLY A 126 -0.03 -7.15 -2.47
C GLY A 126 -0.29 -8.51 -1.84
N HIS A 127 0.40 -9.59 -2.24
CA HIS A 127 0.31 -10.86 -1.53
C HIS A 127 0.93 -10.75 -0.15
N MET A 128 0.35 -11.47 0.80
CA MET A 128 0.74 -11.44 2.20
C MET A 128 1.09 -12.85 2.68
N ALA A 129 2.18 -12.95 3.42
CA ALA A 129 2.60 -14.17 4.09
C ALA A 129 2.80 -13.88 5.58
N TRP A 130 2.54 -14.90 6.40
CA TRP A 130 2.77 -14.87 7.84
C TRP A 130 3.56 -16.08 8.26
N THR A 131 4.42 -15.90 9.25
CA THR A 131 5.01 -17.01 9.99
C THR A 131 3.96 -17.62 10.94
N SER A 132 4.20 -18.86 11.35
CA SER A 132 3.70 -19.32 12.65
C SER A 132 4.20 -18.40 13.78
N PRO A 133 3.51 -18.34 14.93
CA PRO A 133 4.01 -17.55 16.06
C PRO A 133 5.36 -18.08 16.52
N VAL A 134 6.28 -17.15 16.78
CA VAL A 134 7.52 -17.40 17.51
C VAL A 134 7.29 -16.94 18.94
N TYR A 135 7.35 -17.85 19.90
CA TYR A 135 7.12 -17.53 21.31
C TYR A 135 8.41 -17.10 21.99
N LEU A 136 8.35 -15.97 22.70
CA LEU A 136 9.40 -15.50 23.59
C LEU A 136 8.86 -15.53 25.03
N GLU A 137 9.58 -16.21 25.92
CA GLU A 137 9.30 -16.22 27.35
C GLU A 137 10.12 -15.11 28.03
N TYR A 138 9.46 -14.27 28.84
CA TYR A 138 10.07 -13.19 29.61
C TYR A 138 9.68 -13.27 31.08
#